data_AF-A0A7S2B851-F1
#
_entry.id   AF-A0A7S2B851-F1
#
_cell.length_a   1.000
_cell.length_b   1.000
_cell.length_c   1.000
_cell.angle_alpha   90.00
_cell.angle_beta   90.00
_cell.angle_gamma   90.00
#
_symmetry.space_group_name_H-M   'P 1'
#
loop_
_entity.id
_entity.type
_entity.pdbx_description
1 polymer ?
#
loop_
_entity_poly.entity_id
_entity_poly.type
_entity_poly.pdbx_seq_one_letter_code
_entity_poly.pdbx_strand_id
1 'polypeptide(L)'
;RDMRLLRQLFDSIVQVGHDELRLADLVRHKNDVNRICPELITEFEEIDIDNSCTVSWDELRVFAGGTDDWLKFQLDSIIGLDSLKDQIYQFHQSISLDKKRQAAGFDVKDSGGKYHMIFQGNPGTGKTTLGRVVAALLKRIGITATDTLVEVQRDQLVAGYV
;
A
#
# COMPACT_ATOMS: atom_id res chain seq x y z
N ARG A 1 7.70 -8.88 -11.37
CA ARG A 1 9.14 -9.03 -11.02
C ARG A 1 9.35 -10.41 -10.43
N ASP A 2 10.50 -11.05 -10.64
CA ASP A 2 10.78 -12.34 -10.00
C ASP A 2 11.14 -12.12 -8.53
N MET A 3 10.20 -12.42 -7.64
CA MET A 3 10.33 -12.22 -6.21
C MET A 3 11.44 -13.10 -5.59
N ARG A 4 11.80 -14.22 -6.24
CA ARG A 4 12.90 -15.08 -5.78
C ARG A 4 14.25 -14.44 -6.01
N LEU A 5 14.48 -13.89 -7.20
CA LEU A 5 15.72 -13.19 -7.53
C LEU A 5 15.90 -11.95 -6.66
N LEU A 6 14.80 -11.23 -6.42
CA LEU A 6 14.81 -10.06 -5.55
C LEU A 6 15.15 -10.43 -4.09
N ARG A 7 14.59 -11.54 -3.59
CA ARG A 7 14.93 -12.06 -2.26
C ARG A 7 16.38 -12.51 -2.17
N GLN A 8 16.87 -13.23 -3.18
CA GLN A 8 18.26 -13.65 -3.25
C GLN A 8 19.22 -12.45 -3.28
N LEU A 9 18.89 -11.38 -4.01
CA LEU A 9 19.66 -10.15 -3.99
C LEU A 9 19.68 -9.54 -2.58
N PHE A 10 18.52 -9.38 -1.96
CA PHE A 10 18.41 -8.83 -0.61
C PHE A 10 19.28 -9.62 0.38
N ASP A 11 19.11 -10.95 0.40
CA ASP A 11 19.85 -11.83 1.29
C ASP A 11 21.37 -11.87 0.96
N SER A 12 21.77 -11.61 -0.29
CA SER A 12 23.19 -11.55 -0.67
C SER A 12 23.90 -10.25 -0.26
N ILE A 13 23.15 -9.16 -0.16
CA ILE A 13 23.68 -7.83 0.17
C ILE A 13 23.68 -7.61 1.68
N VAL A 14 22.59 -8.02 2.34
CA VAL A 14 22.42 -7.85 3.77
C VAL A 14 23.39 -8.79 4.50
N GLN A 15 24.44 -8.21 5.10
CA GLN A 15 25.42 -8.98 5.88
C GLN A 15 24.78 -9.56 7.15
N VAL A 16 25.32 -10.68 7.61
CA VAL A 16 24.89 -11.37 8.83
C VAL A 16 24.91 -10.42 10.02
N GLY A 17 23.74 -9.93 10.45
CA GLY A 17 23.55 -9.05 11.61
C GLY A 17 22.74 -7.77 11.36
N HIS A 18 22.39 -7.46 10.11
CA HIS A 18 21.43 -6.40 9.78
C HIS A 18 20.18 -7.02 9.12
N ASP A 19 19.00 -6.43 9.33
CA ASP A 19 17.74 -6.86 8.70
C ASP A 19 17.30 -5.91 7.57
N GLU A 20 18.13 -4.91 7.25
CA GLU A 20 17.82 -3.78 6.37
C GLU A 20 18.98 -3.48 5.41
N LEU A 21 18.64 -3.07 4.19
CA LEU A 21 19.59 -2.59 3.18
C LEU A 21 19.94 -1.14 3.42
N ARG A 22 21.23 -0.81 3.48
CA ARG A 22 21.70 0.57 3.55
C ARG A 22 22.14 1.05 2.18
N LEU A 23 22.08 2.36 1.96
CA LEU A 23 22.62 3.00 0.75
C LEU A 23 24.09 2.58 0.46
N ALA A 24 24.92 2.44 1.50
CA ALA A 24 26.30 2.00 1.36
C ALA A 24 26.43 0.59 0.77
N ASP A 25 25.50 -0.31 1.09
CA ASP A 25 25.51 -1.69 0.62
C ASP A 25 25.06 -1.76 -0.85
N LEU A 26 24.09 -0.92 -1.24
CA LEU A 26 23.66 -0.77 -2.63
C LEU A 26 24.80 -0.30 -3.53
N VAL A 27 25.63 0.64 -3.06
CA VAL A 27 26.79 1.14 -3.80
C VAL A 27 27.86 0.04 -3.97
N ARG A 28 28.09 -0.76 -2.92
CA ARG A 28 29.06 -1.88 -2.96
C ARG A 28 28.65 -2.98 -3.93
N HIS A 29 27.35 -3.23 -4.04
CA HIS A 29 26.78 -4.27 -4.91
C HIS A 29 26.08 -3.69 -6.16
N LYS A 30 26.49 -2.49 -6.60
CA LYS A 30 25.83 -1.72 -7.68
C LYS A 30 25.57 -2.52 -8.96
N ASN A 31 26.48 -3.42 -9.35
CA ASN A 31 26.33 -4.22 -10.57
C ASN A 31 25.16 -5.21 -10.47
N ASP A 32 25.01 -5.88 -9.33
CA ASP A 32 23.94 -6.84 -9.09
C ASP A 32 22.59 -6.13 -8.90
N VAL A 33 22.61 -5.02 -8.15
CA VAL A 33 21.43 -4.15 -7.96
C VAL A 33 20.92 -3.63 -9.30
N ASN A 34 21.78 -3.04 -10.12
CA ASN A 34 21.38 -2.52 -11.45
C ASN A 34 20.82 -3.60 -12.39
N ARG A 35 21.23 -4.86 -12.22
CA ARG A 35 20.76 -5.96 -13.06
C ARG A 35 19.37 -6.47 -12.64
N ILE A 36 19.08 -6.48 -11.34
CA ILE A 36 17.89 -7.13 -10.78
C ILE A 36 16.80 -6.12 -10.42
N CYS A 37 17.17 -5.00 -9.78
CA CYS A 37 16.26 -3.96 -9.31
C CYS A 37 16.98 -2.59 -9.32
N PRO A 38 17.22 -1.98 -10.49
CA PRO A 38 17.85 -0.65 -10.59
C PRO A 38 17.06 0.43 -9.83
N GLU A 39 15.77 0.22 -9.62
CA GLU A 39 14.88 1.12 -8.89
C GLU A 39 15.27 1.29 -7.42
N LEU A 40 16.00 0.32 -6.84
CA LEU A 40 16.63 0.50 -5.53
C LEU A 40 17.58 1.70 -5.46
N ILE A 41 18.10 2.15 -6.60
CA ILE A 41 18.99 3.30 -6.67
C ILE A 41 18.22 4.53 -7.16
N THR A 42 17.38 4.38 -8.18
CA THR A 42 16.72 5.52 -8.82
C THR A 42 15.48 6.01 -8.08
N GLU A 43 14.80 5.13 -7.35
CA GLU A 43 13.52 5.38 -6.67
C GLU A 43 13.62 5.05 -5.19
N PHE A 44 14.82 5.21 -4.59
CA PHE A 44 15.07 4.86 -3.20
C PHE A 44 14.08 5.54 -2.24
N GLU A 45 13.78 6.81 -2.45
CA GLU A 45 12.82 7.58 -1.64
C GLU A 45 11.37 7.04 -1.75
N GLU A 46 11.01 6.40 -2.86
CA GLU A 46 9.69 5.76 -2.98
C GLU A 46 9.62 4.40 -2.26
N ILE A 47 10.78 3.77 -2.05
CA ILE A 47 10.91 2.47 -1.40
C ILE A 47 11.09 2.62 0.11
N ASP A 48 11.88 3.60 0.55
CA ASP A 48 12.10 3.98 1.95
C ASP A 48 10.91 4.80 2.46
N ILE A 49 9.81 4.10 2.78
CA ILE A 49 8.51 4.74 3.07
C ILE A 49 8.55 5.46 4.42
N ASP A 50 9.44 5.05 5.33
CA ASP A 50 9.60 5.64 6.65
C ASP A 50 10.71 6.70 6.76
N ASN A 51 11.41 6.98 5.64
CA ASN A 51 12.55 7.89 5.57
C ASN A 51 13.69 7.52 6.53
N SER A 52 13.87 6.24 6.82
CA SER A 52 14.93 5.72 7.69
C SER A 52 16.32 5.77 7.04
N CYS A 53 16.40 6.08 5.74
CA CYS A 53 17.59 5.94 4.89
C CYS A 53 18.05 4.47 4.78
N THR A 54 17.15 3.54 5.05
CA THR A 54 17.34 2.11 4.96
C THR A 54 16.13 1.47 4.30
N VAL A 55 16.29 0.28 3.73
CA VAL A 55 15.17 -0.43 3.09
C VAL A 55 15.07 -1.83 3.69
N SER A 56 13.97 -2.07 4.37
CA SER A 56 13.60 -3.39 4.87
C SER A 56 13.16 -4.32 3.74
N TRP A 57 13.16 -5.63 3.99
CA TRP A 57 12.59 -6.58 3.02
C TRP A 57 11.10 -6.32 2.77
N ASP A 58 10.36 -5.90 3.80
CA ASP A 58 8.93 -5.66 3.67
C ASP A 58 8.65 -4.47 2.76
N GLU A 59 9.39 -3.37 2.88
CA GLU A 59 9.30 -2.21 1.98
C GLU A 59 9.63 -2.58 0.53
N LEU A 60 10.72 -3.31 0.36
CA LEU A 60 11.16 -3.77 -0.95
C LEU A 60 10.15 -4.73 -1.59
N ARG A 61 9.55 -5.62 -0.80
CA ARG A 61 8.46 -6.51 -1.22
C ARG A 61 7.23 -5.70 -1.60
N VAL A 62 6.84 -4.73 -0.79
CA VAL A 62 5.68 -3.86 -1.05
C VAL A 62 5.85 -3.07 -2.34
N PHE A 63 7.05 -2.52 -2.57
CA PHE A 63 7.38 -1.82 -3.81
C PHE A 63 7.31 -2.76 -5.03
N ALA A 64 7.88 -3.96 -4.94
CA ALA A 64 7.90 -4.90 -6.07
C ALA A 64 6.58 -5.66 -6.30
N GLY A 65 5.80 -5.85 -5.25
CA GLY A 65 4.56 -6.62 -5.20
C GLY A 65 3.30 -5.85 -5.60
N GLY A 66 3.40 -4.53 -5.71
CA GLY A 66 2.31 -3.67 -6.13
C GLY A 66 1.22 -3.52 -5.06
N THR A 67 -0.01 -3.28 -5.49
CA THR A 67 -1.12 -2.89 -4.59
C THR A 67 -1.54 -4.02 -3.65
N ASP A 68 -1.47 -5.28 -4.07
CA ASP A 68 -1.88 -6.43 -3.26
C ASP A 68 -0.96 -6.59 -2.03
N ASP A 69 0.35 -6.62 -2.26
CA ASP A 69 1.35 -6.74 -1.20
C ASP A 69 1.39 -5.50 -0.31
N TRP A 70 1.20 -4.30 -0.90
CA TRP A 70 1.04 -3.07 -0.14
C TRP A 70 -0.16 -3.12 0.80
N LEU A 71 -1.34 -3.50 0.30
CA LEU A 71 -2.55 -3.56 1.10
C LEU A 71 -2.37 -4.56 2.25
N LYS A 72 -1.74 -5.70 1.95
CA LYS A 72 -1.43 -6.70 2.96
C LYS A 72 -0.55 -6.16 4.07
N PHE A 73 0.56 -5.53 3.71
CA PHE A 73 1.47 -4.91 4.67
C PHE A 73 0.77 -3.85 5.54
N GLN A 74 -0.02 -2.97 4.93
CA GLN A 74 -0.75 -1.93 5.67
C GLN A 74 -1.77 -2.52 6.64
N LEU A 75 -2.54 -3.53 6.24
CA LEU A 75 -3.53 -4.15 7.11
C LEU A 75 -2.89 -5.02 8.20
N ASP A 76 -1.78 -5.71 7.92
CA ASP A 76 -1.07 -6.53 8.90
C ASP A 76 -0.46 -5.67 10.04
N SER A 77 -0.12 -4.41 9.76
CA SER A 77 0.33 -3.46 10.78
C SER A 77 -0.76 -3.07 11.81
N ILE A 78 -2.04 -3.25 11.46
CA ILE A 78 -3.18 -2.91 12.33
C ILE A 78 -3.54 -4.12 13.18
N ILE A 79 -3.48 -4.00 14.50
CA ILE A 79 -3.81 -5.11 15.40
C ILE A 79 -5.34 -5.31 15.48
N GLY A 80 -5.81 -6.54 15.26
CA GLY A 80 -7.21 -6.92 15.31
C GLY A 80 -8.03 -6.50 14.09
N LEU A 81 -9.36 -6.41 14.22
CA LEU A 81 -10.30 -6.03 13.15
C LEU A 81 -10.33 -7.00 11.95
N ASP A 82 -10.11 -8.29 12.17
CA ASP A 82 -9.96 -9.30 11.10
C ASP A 82 -11.13 -9.30 10.12
N SER A 83 -12.37 -9.26 10.62
CA SER A 83 -13.57 -9.23 9.76
C SER A 83 -13.66 -7.99 8.87
N LEU A 84 -13.09 -6.87 9.31
CA LEU A 84 -13.06 -5.62 8.55
C LEU A 84 -11.91 -5.62 7.53
N LYS A 85 -10.76 -6.19 7.89
CA LYS A 85 -9.67 -6.43 6.93
C LYS A 85 -10.13 -7.32 5.78
N ASP A 86 -10.84 -8.40 6.08
CA ASP A 86 -11.40 -9.31 5.07
C ASP A 86 -12.34 -8.58 4.11
N GLN A 87 -13.19 -7.69 4.61
CA GLN A 87 -14.07 -6.87 3.78
C GLN A 87 -13.28 -5.95 2.84
N ILE A 88 -12.19 -5.35 3.31
CA ILE A 88 -11.33 -4.50 2.48
C ILE A 88 -10.63 -5.32 1.39
N TYR A 89 -10.14 -6.52 1.73
CA TYR A 89 -9.56 -7.42 0.73
C TYR A 89 -10.57 -7.84 -0.34
N GLN A 90 -11.78 -8.24 0.08
CA GLN A 90 -12.85 -8.60 -0.84
C GLN A 90 -13.22 -7.44 -1.77
N PHE A 91 -13.31 -6.23 -1.21
CA PHE A 91 -13.55 -5.00 -1.97
C PHE A 91 -12.47 -4.78 -3.06
N HIS A 92 -11.20 -4.83 -2.66
CA HIS A 92 -10.07 -4.67 -3.58
C HIS A 92 -10.02 -5.74 -4.67
N GLN A 93 -10.26 -7.01 -4.29
CA GLN A 93 -10.31 -8.13 -5.23
C GLN A 93 -11.45 -7.99 -6.23
N SER A 94 -12.63 -7.54 -5.79
CA SER A 94 -13.78 -7.30 -6.68
C SER A 94 -13.43 -6.28 -7.75
N ILE A 95 -12.85 -5.15 -7.36
CA ILE A 95 -12.43 -4.09 -8.31
C ILE A 95 -11.34 -4.60 -9.25
N SER A 96 -10.36 -5.33 -8.72
CA SER A 96 -9.27 -5.88 -9.53
C SER A 96 -9.79 -6.90 -10.56
N LEU A 97 -10.78 -7.70 -10.19
CA LEU A 97 -11.42 -8.66 -11.07
C LEU A 97 -12.25 -7.97 -12.16
N ASP A 98 -13.00 -6.93 -11.80
CA ASP A 98 -13.78 -6.13 -12.74
C ASP A 98 -12.89 -5.43 -13.75
N LYS A 99 -11.76 -4.86 -13.34
CA LYS A 99 -10.75 -4.31 -14.26
C LYS A 99 -10.20 -5.37 -15.22
N LYS A 100 -9.91 -6.58 -14.72
CA LYS A 100 -9.43 -7.68 -15.58
C LYS A 100 -10.49 -8.11 -16.59
N ARG A 101 -11.76 -8.17 -16.18
CA ARG A 101 -12.89 -8.46 -17.07
C ARG A 101 -13.05 -7.40 -18.16
N GLN A 102 -13.00 -6.12 -17.79
CA GLN A 102 -13.03 -4.99 -18.74
C GLN A 102 -11.87 -5.07 -19.74
N ALA A 103 -10.64 -5.33 -19.26
CA ALA A 103 -9.46 -5.49 -20.12
C ALA A 103 -9.58 -6.69 -21.08
N ALA A 104 -10.31 -7.74 -20.69
CA ALA A 104 -10.62 -8.89 -21.52
C ALA A 104 -11.85 -8.69 -22.44
N GLY A 105 -12.44 -7.50 -22.47
CA GLY A 105 -13.55 -7.14 -23.35
C GLY A 105 -14.94 -7.57 -22.85
N PHE A 106 -15.06 -7.98 -21.58
CA PHE A 106 -16.37 -8.25 -20.99
C PHE A 106 -17.05 -6.94 -20.58
N ASP A 107 -18.36 -6.87 -20.82
CA ASP A 107 -19.19 -5.77 -20.34
C ASP A 107 -19.38 -5.91 -18.83
N VAL A 108 -18.66 -5.07 -18.07
CA VAL A 108 -18.82 -4.97 -16.63
C VAL A 108 -19.69 -3.77 -16.36
N LYS A 109 -20.83 -4.00 -15.70
CA LYS A 109 -21.70 -2.90 -15.25
C LYS A 109 -20.87 -1.95 -14.40
N ASP A 110 -20.63 -0.76 -14.94
CA ASP A 110 -20.01 0.31 -14.19
C ASP A 110 -20.88 0.60 -12.97
N SER A 111 -20.32 0.40 -11.77
CA SER A 111 -21.01 0.72 -10.51
C SER A 111 -21.20 2.24 -10.34
N GLY A 112 -20.75 3.05 -11.31
CA GLY A 112 -20.98 4.47 -11.40
C GLY A 112 -20.21 5.26 -10.35
N GLY A 113 -19.02 4.79 -9.97
CA GLY A 113 -18.13 5.48 -9.03
C GLY A 113 -18.62 5.56 -7.58
N LYS A 114 -19.62 4.76 -7.17
CA LYS A 114 -20.18 4.80 -5.81
C LYS A 114 -19.43 3.88 -4.86
N TYR A 115 -18.27 4.32 -4.40
CA TYR A 115 -17.43 3.59 -3.43
C TYR A 115 -17.56 4.14 -2.01
N HIS A 116 -18.75 4.64 -1.65
CA HIS A 116 -19.01 5.15 -0.30
C HIS A 116 -19.04 4.00 0.71
N MET A 117 -18.40 4.21 1.86
CA MET A 117 -18.29 3.22 2.93
C MET A 117 -18.73 3.85 4.26
N ILE A 118 -19.26 3.01 5.14
CA ILE A 118 -19.60 3.39 6.52
C ILE A 118 -18.76 2.52 7.45
N PHE A 119 -17.94 3.15 8.30
CA PHE A 119 -17.18 2.45 9.34
C PHE A 119 -17.93 2.55 10.67
N GLN A 120 -18.50 1.43 11.12
CA GLN A 120 -19.25 1.35 12.38
C GLN A 120 -18.44 0.62 13.46
N GLY A 121 -18.46 1.14 14.70
CA GLY A 121 -17.86 0.48 15.86
C GLY A 121 -17.63 1.43 17.04
N ASN A 122 -17.18 0.92 18.17
CA ASN A 122 -16.94 1.70 19.39
C ASN A 122 -15.84 2.77 19.22
N PRO A 123 -15.88 3.91 19.92
CA PRO A 123 -14.80 4.91 19.88
C PRO A 123 -13.44 4.27 20.18
N GLY A 124 -12.37 4.74 19.50
CA GLY A 124 -11.01 4.22 19.71
C GLY A 124 -10.66 2.92 18.98
N THR A 125 -11.57 2.30 18.21
CA THR A 125 -11.29 1.06 17.45
C THR A 125 -10.55 1.30 16.11
N GLY A 126 -9.73 2.35 16.00
CA GLY A 126 -8.90 2.58 14.81
C GLY A 126 -9.62 2.97 13.51
N LYS A 127 -10.90 3.35 13.56
CA LYS A 127 -11.70 3.72 12.36
C LYS A 127 -11.02 4.80 11.49
N THR A 128 -10.46 5.83 12.12
CA THR A 128 -9.77 6.91 11.42
C THR A 128 -8.50 6.42 10.74
N THR A 129 -7.70 5.59 11.43
CA THR A 129 -6.49 4.98 10.88
C THR A 129 -6.81 4.15 9.63
N LEU A 130 -7.86 3.34 9.71
CA LEU A 130 -8.30 2.53 8.58
C LEU A 130 -8.85 3.39 7.43
N GLY A 131 -9.54 4.49 7.74
CA GLY A 131 -9.99 5.46 6.74
C GLY A 131 -8.83 6.01 5.89
N ARG A 132 -7.66 6.24 6.50
CA ARG A 132 -6.45 6.65 5.76
C ARG A 132 -5.91 5.55 4.85
N VAL A 133 -5.89 4.30 5.33
CA VAL A 133 -5.49 3.15 4.51
C VAL A 133 -6.43 2.98 3.31
N VAL A 134 -7.74 3.12 3.51
CA VAL A 134 -8.73 3.04 2.43
C VAL A 134 -8.57 4.20 1.45
N ALA A 135 -8.33 5.43 1.91
CA ALA A 135 -8.06 6.56 1.02
C ALA A 135 -6.82 6.32 0.13
N ALA A 136 -5.73 5.82 0.72
CA ALA A 136 -4.53 5.45 -0.02
C ALA A 136 -4.77 4.28 -1.00
N LEU A 137 -5.57 3.29 -0.61
CA LEU A 137 -5.98 2.19 -1.48
C LEU A 137 -6.75 2.71 -2.70
N LEU A 138 -7.74 3.57 -2.49
CA LEU A 138 -8.57 4.15 -3.57
C LEU A 138 -7.73 4.92 -4.59
N LYS A 139 -6.72 5.68 -4.14
CA LYS A 139 -5.74 6.32 -5.03
C LYS A 139 -4.92 5.30 -5.81
N ARG A 140 -4.36 4.29 -5.11
CA ARG A 140 -3.52 3.24 -5.74
C ARG A 140 -4.27 2.44 -6.80
N ILE A 141 -5.57 2.22 -6.61
CA ILE A 141 -6.42 1.56 -7.62
C ILE A 141 -7.08 2.55 -8.58
N GLY A 142 -6.69 3.83 -8.57
CA GLY A 142 -7.13 4.83 -9.55
C GLY A 142 -8.62 5.20 -9.47
N ILE A 143 -9.25 5.01 -8.31
CA ILE A 143 -10.63 5.45 -8.07
C ILE A 143 -10.66 6.93 -7.70
N THR A 144 -9.73 7.38 -6.86
CA THR A 144 -9.57 8.81 -6.51
C THR A 144 -8.25 9.33 -7.06
N ALA A 145 -8.22 10.63 -7.40
CA ALA A 145 -7.00 11.29 -7.87
C ALA A 145 -5.96 11.47 -6.74
N THR A 146 -6.43 11.56 -5.49
CA THR A 146 -5.62 11.82 -4.29
C THR A 146 -5.97 10.83 -3.19
N ASP A 147 -5.05 10.69 -2.24
CA ASP A 147 -5.13 9.91 -0.99
C ASP A 147 -5.45 10.80 0.21
N THR A 148 -5.67 12.10 -0.03
CA THR A 148 -6.03 13.07 1.01
C THR A 148 -7.33 12.66 1.69
N LEU A 149 -7.24 12.40 3.00
CA LEU A 149 -8.39 12.19 3.87
C LEU A 149 -8.76 13.53 4.54
N VAL A 150 -9.97 14.03 4.28
CA VAL A 150 -10.53 15.18 4.99
C VAL A 150 -11.39 14.67 6.14
N GLU A 151 -10.90 14.84 7.37
CA GLU A 151 -11.63 14.48 8.57
C GLU A 151 -12.54 15.65 8.97
N VAL A 152 -13.85 15.41 9.01
CA VAL A 152 -14.84 16.44 9.33
C VAL A 152 -15.71 16.00 10.49
N GLN A 153 -15.91 16.89 11.47
CA GLN A 153 -16.85 16.69 12.59
C GLN A 153 -18.15 17.47 12.41
N ARG A 154 -19.16 17.16 13.23
CA ARG A 154 -20.51 17.74 13.10
C ARG A 154 -20.52 19.26 13.20
N ASP A 155 -19.71 19.82 14.10
CA ASP A 155 -19.56 21.25 14.35
C ASP A 155 -18.98 22.01 13.14
N GLN A 156 -18.16 21.35 12.33
CA GLN A 156 -17.60 21.90 11.10
C GLN A 156 -18.59 21.89 9.92
N LEU A 157 -19.65 21.08 10.00
CA LEU A 157 -20.69 20.96 8.95
C LEU A 157 -21.95 21.76 9.25
N VAL A 158 -22.16 22.15 10.51
CA VAL A 158 -23.38 22.83 10.96
C VAL A 158 -23.01 24.15 11.60
N ALA A 159 -23.19 25.25 10.86
CA ALA A 159 -23.13 26.58 11.46
C ALA A 159 -24.32 26.75 12.41
N GLY A 160 -24.05 27.00 13.69
CA GLY A 160 -25.08 27.45 14.62
C GLY A 160 -25.61 28.81 14.17
N TYR A 161 -26.94 28.96 14.09
CA TYR A 161 -27.56 30.27 13.95
C TYR A 161 -27.33 31.02 15.28
N VAL A 162 -26.65 32.17 15.24
CA VAL A 162 -26.52 33.08 16.39
C VAL A 162 -27.70 34.04 16.38
#